data_AF-A0A2N2D4E8-F1
#
_entry.id   AF-A0A2N2D4E8-F1
#
_cell.length_a   1.000
_cell.length_b   1.000
_cell.length_c   1.000
_cell.angle_alpha   90.00
_cell.angle_beta   90.00
_cell.angle_gamma   90.00
#
_symmetry.space_group_name_H-M   'P 1'
#
loop_
_entity.id
_entity.type
_entity.pdbx_description
1 polymer ?
#
loop_
_entity_poly.entity_id
_entity_poly.type
_entity_poly.pdbx_seq_one_letter_code
_entity_poly.pdbx_strand_id
1 'polypeptide(L)'
;MKKGLWALTVFLLVLLFLPTGANAASGGPGIRIDGEIRIFNPPCQIVNQRTMVPLRFVIEDTALKGSVNWDSSTGKVTVLCREKNFEFIIGKSKVLVNGVESYLDSAPYVYQNRTYLPLRFLAENLGGIVSWSSALSEVRISFQDPALNKNPAVFAYYYSGGFRELQENANLFSDIALRWFETDSDGDLFYEYQDNYSQVLDFIRNKGIKTHASVVFMDKAGLHTLLSSSERRANLINQLYNEVQKNDYDGVNIDFEFIAANDTDYFTIFLQELKDRLGGDKELSVAVFARTVNDNWATGYDYQAIGEIVDRMVVMSYDYSYKTSDPGPVAPLWWVEEVVDYMTNTARIPASKLLLGLATYGYNWGSGQATTTVTWDKLNKVKNTYSVTEHFDNASMSPYYTYTDGNGIAHQIWLENELSLNEKWNVALDKNLGGISFWRIGNGFEDLYNLLNKNLAD
;
A
#
# COMPACT_ATOMS: atom_id res chain seq x y z
N MET A 1 -1.75 -75.93 38.93
CA MET A 1 -2.57 -75.23 39.94
C MET A 1 -2.96 -73.86 39.41
N LYS A 2 -4.27 -73.57 39.40
CA LYS A 2 -4.97 -72.25 39.33
C LYS A 2 -4.53 -71.26 38.21
N LYS A 3 -5.29 -71.19 37.09
CA LYS A 3 -6.51 -70.36 36.85
C LYS A 3 -6.22 -68.85 36.79
N GLY A 4 -6.52 -68.24 35.64
CA GLY A 4 -6.59 -66.78 35.51
C GLY A 4 -6.81 -66.29 34.07
N LEU A 5 -7.94 -66.66 33.46
CA LEU A 5 -8.44 -66.08 32.22
C LEU A 5 -8.95 -64.67 32.55
N TRP A 6 -8.33 -63.61 31.99
CA TRP A 6 -8.87 -62.26 32.02
C TRP A 6 -8.94 -61.71 30.60
N ALA A 7 -10.19 -61.51 30.18
CA ALA A 7 -10.54 -60.73 29.00
C ALA A 7 -10.06 -59.29 29.20
N LEU A 8 -9.34 -58.76 28.21
CA LEU A 8 -9.17 -57.31 28.06
C LEU A 8 -9.96 -56.88 26.83
N THR A 9 -11.07 -56.21 27.12
CA THR A 9 -11.93 -55.50 26.20
C THR A 9 -11.12 -54.49 25.39
N VAL A 10 -11.19 -54.59 24.06
CA VAL A 10 -10.66 -53.59 23.13
C VAL A 10 -11.50 -52.33 23.31
N PHE A 11 -10.95 -51.29 23.94
CA PHE A 11 -11.51 -49.94 23.89
C PHE A 11 -11.03 -49.31 22.58
N LEU A 12 -11.87 -49.41 21.54
CA LEU A 12 -11.69 -48.71 20.27
C LEU A 12 -11.96 -47.22 20.54
N LEU A 13 -10.90 -46.45 20.83
CA LEU A 13 -10.97 -45.00 20.96
C LEU A 13 -11.01 -44.41 19.55
N VAL A 14 -12.19 -44.43 18.93
CA VAL A 14 -12.49 -43.64 17.74
C VAL A 14 -12.46 -42.18 18.17
N LEU A 15 -11.30 -41.55 18.05
CA LEU A 15 -11.17 -40.10 18.01
C LEU A 15 -11.87 -39.64 16.73
N LEU A 16 -13.18 -39.42 16.84
CA LEU A 16 -13.91 -38.54 15.95
C LEU A 16 -13.21 -37.18 16.03
N PHE A 17 -12.31 -36.92 15.09
CA PHE A 17 -12.00 -35.55 14.69
C PHE A 17 -13.31 -34.98 14.13
N LEU A 18 -14.13 -34.47 15.05
CA LEU A 18 -15.10 -33.45 14.70
C LEU A 18 -14.26 -32.34 14.05
N PRO A 19 -14.56 -31.92 12.81
CA PRO A 19 -13.96 -30.71 12.31
C PRO A 19 -14.34 -29.64 13.32
N THR A 20 -13.35 -29.11 14.03
CA THR A 20 -13.53 -27.88 14.79
C THR A 20 -13.88 -26.87 13.73
N GLY A 21 -15.19 -26.66 13.55
CA GLY A 21 -15.71 -25.63 12.69
C GLY A 21 -14.96 -24.37 13.02
N ALA A 22 -14.44 -23.72 11.98
CA ALA A 22 -14.06 -22.33 12.08
C ALA A 22 -15.19 -21.64 12.84
N ASN A 23 -14.86 -21.08 14.02
CA ASN A 23 -15.72 -20.11 14.64
C ASN A 23 -15.81 -18.96 13.63
N ALA A 24 -16.82 -19.00 12.77
CA ALA A 24 -17.23 -17.83 12.03
C ALA A 24 -17.52 -16.76 13.09
N ALA A 25 -16.68 -15.73 13.13
CA ALA A 25 -16.89 -14.59 14.00
C ALA A 25 -18.33 -14.11 13.79
N SER A 26 -19.10 -14.01 14.88
CA SER A 26 -20.52 -13.70 14.86
C SER A 26 -20.83 -12.22 14.57
N GLY A 27 -20.07 -11.58 13.68
CA GLY A 27 -20.28 -10.23 13.19
C GLY A 27 -20.38 -10.27 11.66
N GLY A 28 -21.23 -9.43 11.07
CA GLY A 28 -21.24 -9.24 9.62
C GLY A 28 -19.88 -8.72 9.09
N PRO A 29 -19.77 -8.44 7.78
CA PRO A 29 -18.51 -8.01 7.19
C PRO A 29 -17.94 -6.77 7.87
N GLY A 30 -16.61 -6.65 7.87
CA GLY A 30 -15.96 -5.38 8.18
C GLY A 30 -16.48 -4.27 7.26
N ILE A 31 -16.53 -3.03 7.73
CA ILE A 31 -16.86 -1.89 6.88
C ILE A 31 -15.79 -0.84 7.08
N ARG A 32 -15.19 -0.37 5.99
CA ARG A 32 -14.20 0.69 5.96
C ARG A 32 -14.74 1.86 5.16
N ILE A 33 -14.60 3.05 5.70
CA ILE A 33 -15.06 4.28 5.08
C ILE A 33 -13.92 5.28 5.07
N ASP A 34 -13.56 5.76 3.88
CA ASP A 34 -12.45 6.68 3.65
C ASP A 34 -11.15 6.19 4.33
N GLY A 35 -10.84 4.89 4.15
CA GLY A 35 -9.64 4.25 4.66
C GLY A 35 -9.68 3.80 6.12
N GLU A 36 -10.73 4.13 6.89
CA GLU A 36 -10.82 3.81 8.31
C GLU A 36 -11.88 2.74 8.62
N ILE A 37 -11.51 1.72 9.41
CA ILE A 37 -12.44 0.66 9.84
C ILE A 37 -13.51 1.24 10.78
N ARG A 38 -14.75 0.82 10.56
CA ARG A 38 -15.92 1.12 11.39
C ARG A 38 -16.34 -0.11 12.19
N ILE A 39 -16.54 0.08 13.49
CA ILE A 39 -17.06 -0.96 14.39
C ILE A 39 -18.49 -0.61 14.78
N PHE A 40 -19.40 -1.56 14.62
CA PHE A 40 -20.85 -1.36 14.82
C PHE A 40 -21.34 -2.11 16.05
N ASN A 41 -22.16 -1.44 16.86
CA ASN A 41 -22.89 -2.08 17.95
C ASN A 41 -24.37 -1.64 17.94
N PRO A 42 -25.32 -2.52 17.57
CA PRO A 42 -25.13 -3.93 17.18
C PRO A 42 -24.37 -4.09 15.85
N PRO A 43 -23.79 -5.27 15.56
CA PRO A 43 -23.04 -5.49 14.32
C PRO A 43 -23.93 -5.34 13.08
N CYS A 44 -23.29 -5.09 11.94
CA CYS A 44 -23.92 -5.20 10.63
C CYS A 44 -24.40 -6.65 10.39
N GLN A 45 -25.33 -6.82 9.45
CA GLN A 45 -25.92 -8.11 9.10
C GLN A 45 -25.86 -8.33 7.59
N ILE A 46 -25.76 -9.59 7.15
CA ILE A 46 -25.96 -9.94 5.75
C ILE A 46 -27.39 -10.44 5.58
N VAL A 47 -28.19 -9.74 4.79
CA VAL A 47 -29.56 -10.15 4.43
C VAL A 47 -29.70 -10.06 2.92
N ASN A 48 -30.14 -11.15 2.27
CA ASN A 48 -30.28 -11.23 0.82
C ASN A 48 -29.01 -10.82 0.05
N GLN A 49 -27.83 -11.26 0.51
CA GLN A 49 -26.53 -10.89 -0.07
C GLN A 49 -26.27 -9.37 -0.07
N ARG A 50 -26.86 -8.64 0.87
CA ARG A 50 -26.61 -7.21 1.08
C ARG A 50 -26.16 -6.97 2.52
N THR A 51 -25.18 -6.09 2.67
CA THR A 51 -24.73 -5.59 3.97
C THR A 51 -25.74 -4.59 4.50
N MET A 52 -26.28 -4.90 5.67
CA MET A 52 -27.29 -4.13 6.37
C MET A 52 -26.64 -3.51 7.60
N VAL A 53 -26.73 -2.19 7.73
CA VAL A 53 -26.14 -1.43 8.83
C VAL A 53 -27.21 -0.91 9.77
N PRO A 54 -26.95 -0.86 11.09
CA PRO A 54 -27.88 -0.26 12.03
C PRO A 54 -28.02 1.23 11.73
N LEU A 55 -29.24 1.75 11.78
CA LEU A 55 -29.57 3.15 11.50
C LEU A 55 -28.70 4.17 12.25
N ARG A 56 -28.27 3.80 13.47
CA ARG A 56 -27.39 4.60 14.33
C ARG A 56 -26.07 4.98 13.66
N PHE A 57 -25.53 4.11 12.82
CA PHE A 57 -24.33 4.37 12.03
C PHE A 57 -24.42 5.65 11.21
N VAL A 58 -25.58 5.91 10.60
CA VAL A 58 -25.75 7.10 9.76
C VAL A 58 -25.62 8.40 10.56
N ILE A 59 -25.93 8.33 11.86
CA ILE A 59 -25.87 9.46 12.79
C ILE A 59 -24.45 9.62 13.37
N GLU A 60 -23.81 8.50 13.71
CA GLU A 60 -22.53 8.51 14.45
C GLU A 60 -21.30 8.64 13.55
N ASP A 61 -21.41 8.28 12.27
CA ASP A 61 -20.28 8.31 11.36
C ASP A 61 -19.98 9.73 10.84
N THR A 62 -18.75 10.16 11.07
CA THR A 62 -18.25 11.50 10.72
C THR A 62 -18.20 11.77 9.21
N ALA A 63 -18.14 10.72 8.37
CA ALA A 63 -18.17 10.85 6.91
C ALA A 63 -19.59 11.05 6.38
N LEU A 64 -20.60 10.54 7.10
CA LEU A 64 -22.02 10.64 6.73
C LEU A 64 -22.68 11.91 7.28
N LYS A 65 -22.28 12.37 8.48
CA LYS A 65 -22.82 13.57 9.15
C LYS A 65 -24.35 13.61 9.16
N GLY A 66 -24.97 12.46 9.43
CA GLY A 66 -26.40 12.27 9.24
C GLY A 66 -27.25 12.62 10.45
N SER A 67 -28.52 12.85 10.20
CA SER A 67 -29.58 12.90 11.20
C SER A 67 -30.71 11.97 10.77
N VAL A 68 -31.44 11.45 11.75
CA VAL A 68 -32.51 10.49 11.50
C VAL A 68 -33.74 10.83 12.30
N ASN A 69 -34.90 10.69 11.67
CA ASN A 69 -36.21 10.76 12.29
C ASN A 69 -36.97 9.45 12.07
N TRP A 70 -37.61 8.94 13.13
CA TRP A 70 -38.41 7.72 13.09
C TRP A 70 -39.88 8.03 13.41
N ASP A 71 -40.78 7.70 12.48
CA ASP A 71 -42.21 7.77 12.68
C ASP A 71 -42.78 6.36 12.89
N SER A 72 -43.05 6.03 14.15
CA SER A 72 -43.59 4.74 14.56
C SER A 72 -45.01 4.47 14.06
N SER A 73 -45.81 5.49 13.73
CA SER A 73 -47.19 5.32 13.29
C SER A 73 -47.29 4.81 11.86
N THR A 74 -46.32 5.19 11.01
CA THR A 74 -46.25 4.84 9.60
C THR A 74 -45.13 3.84 9.29
N GLY A 75 -44.25 3.57 10.26
CA GLY A 75 -43.05 2.78 10.05
C GLY A 75 -42.04 3.47 9.13
N LYS A 76 -42.05 4.82 9.10
CA LYS A 76 -41.20 5.62 8.21
C LYS A 76 -39.91 6.04 8.92
N VAL A 77 -38.78 5.83 8.24
CA VAL A 77 -37.48 6.38 8.62
C VAL A 77 -37.13 7.49 7.63
N THR A 78 -36.88 8.70 8.14
CA THR A 78 -36.32 9.79 7.36
C THR A 78 -34.85 9.96 7.74
N VAL A 79 -33.95 9.91 6.77
CA VAL A 79 -32.51 10.06 6.96
C VAL A 79 -32.05 11.27 6.16
N LEU A 80 -31.39 12.22 6.82
CA LEU A 80 -30.76 13.36 6.19
C LEU A 80 -29.25 13.25 6.37
N CYS A 81 -28.49 13.06 5.30
CA CYS A 81 -27.03 13.00 5.32
C CYS A 81 -26.45 13.55 4.03
N ARG A 82 -25.31 14.27 4.10
CA ARG A 82 -24.64 14.96 2.98
C ARG A 82 -25.61 15.62 1.98
N GLU A 83 -26.53 16.44 2.49
CA GLU A 83 -27.54 17.18 1.71
C GLU A 83 -28.56 16.32 0.95
N LYS A 84 -28.61 15.01 1.22
CA LYS A 84 -29.61 14.08 0.69
C LYS A 84 -30.62 13.72 1.76
N ASN A 85 -31.89 13.71 1.37
CA ASN A 85 -33.01 13.22 2.17
C ASN A 85 -33.47 11.86 1.64
N PHE A 86 -33.54 10.87 2.51
CA PHE A 86 -34.05 9.53 2.22
C PHE A 86 -35.28 9.23 3.08
N GLU A 87 -36.34 8.73 2.46
CA GLU A 87 -37.54 8.27 3.17
C GLU A 87 -37.78 6.79 2.92
N PHE A 88 -37.47 5.99 3.93
CA PHE A 88 -37.62 4.54 3.93
C PHE A 88 -38.92 4.16 4.64
N ILE A 89 -39.60 3.12 4.14
CA ILE A 89 -40.71 2.46 4.86
C ILE A 89 -40.26 1.04 5.22
N ILE A 90 -40.36 0.68 6.49
CA ILE A 90 -39.96 -0.66 6.96
C ILE A 90 -40.71 -1.75 6.19
N GLY A 91 -39.96 -2.74 5.71
CA GLY A 91 -40.47 -3.87 4.93
C GLY A 91 -40.82 -3.55 3.48
N LYS A 92 -40.55 -2.34 2.98
CA LYS A 92 -40.78 -1.95 1.58
C LYS A 92 -39.46 -1.69 0.87
N SER A 93 -39.36 -2.15 -0.38
CA SER A 93 -38.23 -1.85 -1.25
C SER A 93 -38.29 -0.46 -1.87
N LYS A 94 -39.48 0.18 -1.90
CA LYS A 94 -39.63 1.55 -2.37
C LYS A 94 -39.08 2.54 -1.35
N VAL A 95 -38.25 3.47 -1.82
CA VAL A 95 -37.65 4.56 -1.04
C VAL A 95 -37.79 5.87 -1.82
N LEU A 96 -37.91 7.01 -1.14
CA LEU A 96 -37.79 8.32 -1.78
C LEU A 96 -36.41 8.90 -1.51
N VAL A 97 -35.73 9.38 -2.55
CA VAL A 97 -34.46 10.10 -2.46
C VAL A 97 -34.68 11.50 -2.99
N ASN A 98 -34.59 12.51 -2.13
CA ASN A 98 -34.96 13.91 -2.43
C ASN A 98 -36.36 14.03 -3.07
N GLY A 99 -37.31 13.21 -2.62
CA GLY A 99 -38.68 13.16 -3.14
C GLY A 99 -38.86 12.35 -4.44
N VAL A 100 -37.78 11.83 -5.04
CA VAL A 100 -37.83 10.98 -6.23
C VAL A 100 -37.86 9.50 -5.84
N GLU A 101 -38.71 8.71 -6.50
CA GLU A 101 -38.82 7.28 -6.23
C GLU A 101 -37.58 6.50 -6.67
N SER A 102 -37.10 5.62 -5.81
CA SER A 102 -36.05 4.64 -6.08
C SER A 102 -36.37 3.31 -5.40
N TYR A 103 -35.56 2.28 -5.67
CA TYR A 103 -35.82 0.91 -5.22
C TYR A 103 -34.58 0.25 -4.61
N LEU A 104 -34.80 -0.47 -3.52
CA LEU A 104 -33.80 -1.18 -2.74
C LEU A 104 -33.77 -2.66 -3.12
N ASP A 105 -32.57 -3.20 -3.28
CA ASP A 105 -32.34 -4.65 -3.44
C ASP A 105 -32.74 -5.46 -2.20
N SER A 106 -32.67 -4.84 -1.02
CA SER A 106 -33.09 -5.42 0.25
C SER A 106 -33.83 -4.37 1.07
N ALA A 107 -35.04 -4.71 1.50
CA ALA A 107 -35.90 -3.79 2.25
C ALA A 107 -35.33 -3.55 3.67
N PRO A 108 -35.49 -2.33 4.22
CA PRO A 108 -35.09 -2.03 5.58
C PRO A 108 -36.01 -2.77 6.55
N TYR A 109 -35.46 -3.20 7.68
CA TYR A 109 -36.18 -4.02 8.66
C TYR A 109 -35.83 -3.63 10.09
N VAL A 110 -36.63 -4.12 11.03
CA VAL A 110 -36.36 -3.98 12.47
C VAL A 110 -35.94 -5.34 13.02
N TYR A 111 -34.81 -5.38 13.72
CA TYR A 111 -34.31 -6.55 14.43
C TYR A 111 -33.83 -6.13 15.81
N GLN A 112 -34.27 -6.83 16.86
CA GLN A 112 -33.93 -6.53 18.26
C GLN A 112 -34.07 -5.04 18.62
N ASN A 113 -35.20 -4.43 18.26
CA ASN A 113 -35.47 -2.99 18.46
C ASN A 113 -34.43 -2.05 17.81
N ARG A 114 -33.85 -2.46 16.69
CA ARG A 114 -32.93 -1.67 15.88
C ARG A 114 -33.35 -1.73 14.42
N THR A 115 -33.37 -0.57 13.78
CA THR A 115 -33.64 -0.48 12.34
C THR A 115 -32.35 -0.70 11.57
N TYR A 116 -32.43 -1.49 10.51
CA TYR A 116 -31.33 -1.80 9.60
C TYR A 116 -31.62 -1.29 8.19
N LEU A 117 -30.63 -0.67 7.58
CA LEU A 117 -30.69 -0.09 6.23
C LEU A 117 -29.64 -0.75 5.31
N PRO A 118 -29.90 -0.86 3.99
CA PRO A 118 -28.93 -1.35 3.03
C PRO A 118 -27.79 -0.36 2.83
N LEU A 119 -26.57 -0.76 3.22
CA LEU A 119 -25.38 0.12 3.24
C LEU A 119 -25.01 0.62 1.85
N ARG A 120 -24.94 -0.29 0.86
CA ARG A 120 -24.52 0.04 -0.52
C ARG A 120 -25.42 1.11 -1.12
N PHE A 121 -26.75 0.93 -1.02
CA PHE A 121 -27.71 1.89 -1.56
C PHE A 121 -27.52 3.28 -0.95
N LEU A 122 -27.37 3.34 0.39
CA LEU A 122 -27.15 4.60 1.07
C LEU A 122 -25.85 5.26 0.60
N ALA A 123 -24.75 4.50 0.59
CA ALA A 123 -23.43 5.02 0.21
C ALA A 123 -23.38 5.51 -1.24
N GLU A 124 -23.88 4.73 -2.21
CA GLU A 124 -23.85 5.12 -3.63
C GLU A 124 -24.70 6.38 -3.90
N ASN A 125 -25.87 6.51 -3.27
CA ASN A 125 -26.72 7.71 -3.42
C ASN A 125 -26.13 8.97 -2.76
N LEU A 126 -25.21 8.78 -1.82
CA LEU A 126 -24.43 9.83 -1.16
C LEU A 126 -23.15 10.20 -1.95
N GLY A 127 -22.95 9.58 -3.13
CA GLY A 127 -21.78 9.79 -3.99
C GLY A 127 -20.59 8.92 -3.63
N GLY A 128 -20.76 7.90 -2.78
CA GLY A 128 -19.70 7.00 -2.39
C GLY A 128 -19.46 5.87 -3.39
N ILE A 129 -18.21 5.53 -3.65
CA ILE A 129 -17.83 4.33 -4.42
C ILE A 129 -17.77 3.15 -3.45
N VAL A 130 -18.48 2.06 -3.76
CA VAL A 130 -18.59 0.89 -2.87
C VAL A 130 -17.97 -0.36 -3.49
N SER A 131 -16.92 -0.88 -2.88
CA SER A 131 -16.22 -2.11 -3.29
C SER A 131 -16.23 -3.18 -2.18
N TRP A 132 -15.89 -4.42 -2.54
CA TRP A 132 -15.82 -5.57 -1.63
C TRP A 132 -14.42 -6.16 -1.66
N SER A 133 -13.74 -6.22 -0.52
CA SER A 133 -12.51 -7.00 -0.36
C SER A 133 -12.88 -8.40 0.11
N SER A 134 -12.75 -9.38 -0.79
CA SER A 134 -13.02 -10.79 -0.47
C SER A 134 -11.98 -11.38 0.49
N ALA A 135 -10.73 -10.93 0.40
CA ALA A 135 -9.64 -11.37 1.26
C ALA A 135 -9.84 -10.91 2.71
N LEU A 136 -10.34 -9.69 2.91
CA LEU A 136 -10.61 -9.13 4.24
C LEU A 136 -12.04 -9.35 4.75
N SER A 137 -12.93 -9.88 3.90
CA SER A 137 -14.37 -9.93 4.18
C SER A 137 -14.93 -8.55 4.58
N GLU A 138 -14.57 -7.51 3.82
CA GLU A 138 -14.79 -6.10 4.14
C GLU A 138 -15.51 -5.35 3.00
N VAL A 139 -16.49 -4.50 3.35
CA VAL A 139 -17.08 -3.50 2.45
C VAL A 139 -16.26 -2.21 2.56
N ARG A 140 -15.75 -1.70 1.44
CA ARG A 140 -15.05 -0.41 1.37
C ARG A 140 -15.91 0.65 0.73
N ILE A 141 -15.90 1.85 1.32
CA ILE A 141 -16.65 3.01 0.83
C ILE A 141 -15.71 4.20 0.79
N SER A 142 -15.64 4.88 -0.36
CA SER A 142 -14.93 6.16 -0.50
C SER A 142 -15.93 7.26 -0.88
N PHE A 143 -16.06 8.30 -0.05
CA PHE A 143 -16.92 9.47 -0.26
C PHE A 143 -16.16 10.71 -0.77
N GLN A 144 -14.89 10.53 -1.15
CA GLN A 144 -14.06 11.61 -1.65
C GLN A 144 -14.34 11.90 -3.13
N ASP A 145 -14.01 13.11 -3.58
CA ASP A 145 -14.28 13.57 -4.94
C ASP A 145 -13.62 12.62 -5.96
N PRO A 146 -14.41 11.96 -6.84
CA PRO A 146 -13.86 11.13 -7.92
C PRO A 146 -12.89 11.89 -8.84
N ALA A 147 -12.87 13.24 -8.80
CA ALA A 147 -11.92 14.06 -9.52
C ALA A 147 -10.55 14.23 -8.85
N LEU A 148 -10.41 13.96 -7.54
CA LEU A 148 -9.14 14.15 -6.83
C LEU A 148 -8.09 13.06 -7.11
N ASN A 149 -8.49 11.93 -7.71
CA ASN A 149 -7.60 10.78 -7.90
C ASN A 149 -7.80 10.07 -9.25
N LYS A 150 -8.08 10.82 -10.32
CA LYS A 150 -8.42 10.21 -11.63
C LYS A 150 -7.28 9.43 -12.28
N ASN A 151 -6.03 9.70 -11.91
CA ASN A 151 -4.85 8.99 -12.42
C ASN A 151 -3.73 9.05 -11.36
N PRO A 152 -3.72 8.13 -10.37
CA PRO A 152 -2.62 8.06 -9.41
C PRO A 152 -1.30 7.87 -10.16
N ALA A 153 -0.24 8.56 -9.71
CA ALA A 153 1.07 8.40 -10.31
C ALA A 153 1.59 6.95 -10.14
N VAL A 154 2.25 6.45 -11.16
CA VAL A 154 3.04 5.21 -11.08
C VAL A 154 4.48 5.60 -11.32
N PHE A 155 5.20 5.76 -10.21
CA PHE A 155 6.58 6.25 -10.17
C PHE A 155 7.55 5.07 -10.07
N ALA A 156 8.10 4.65 -11.20
CA ALA A 156 8.94 3.44 -11.27
C ALA A 156 10.42 3.76 -11.07
N TYR A 157 11.15 2.93 -10.34
CA TYR A 157 12.61 2.96 -10.37
C TYR A 157 13.14 2.11 -11.51
N TYR A 158 14.07 2.65 -12.29
CA TYR A 158 14.84 1.91 -13.28
C TYR A 158 16.32 2.00 -12.91
N TYR A 159 16.91 0.83 -12.65
CA TYR A 159 18.34 0.67 -12.41
C TYR A 159 18.98 0.18 -13.72
N SER A 160 19.36 -1.09 -13.81
CA SER A 160 19.95 -1.71 -15.01
C SER A 160 19.25 -3.02 -15.37
N GLY A 161 19.43 -3.45 -16.61
CA GLY A 161 19.07 -4.81 -17.06
C GLY A 161 17.58 -5.06 -17.27
N GLY A 162 16.74 -4.02 -17.34
CA GLY A 162 15.28 -4.12 -17.47
C GLY A 162 14.69 -3.46 -18.71
N PHE A 163 15.51 -3.13 -19.74
CA PHE A 163 15.03 -2.29 -20.84
C PHE A 163 13.87 -2.92 -21.62
N ARG A 164 13.88 -4.24 -21.82
CA ARG A 164 12.75 -4.94 -22.47
C ARG A 164 11.47 -4.85 -21.63
N GLU A 165 11.57 -5.09 -20.33
CA GLU A 165 10.43 -4.99 -19.40
C GLU A 165 9.87 -3.56 -19.36
N LEU A 166 10.75 -2.55 -19.39
CA LEU A 166 10.37 -1.15 -19.58
C LEU A 166 9.63 -0.95 -20.90
N GLN A 167 10.14 -1.46 -22.02
CA GLN A 167 9.51 -1.30 -23.34
C GLN A 167 8.11 -1.90 -23.41
N GLU A 168 7.91 -3.05 -22.78
CA GLU A 168 6.65 -3.79 -22.78
C GLU A 168 5.58 -3.13 -21.88
N ASN A 169 5.99 -2.38 -20.85
CA ASN A 169 5.08 -1.84 -19.82
C ASN A 169 5.07 -0.30 -19.70
N ALA A 170 5.78 0.41 -20.57
CA ALA A 170 5.97 1.87 -20.48
C ALA A 170 4.67 2.68 -20.36
N ASN A 171 3.59 2.21 -20.98
CA ASN A 171 2.27 2.87 -20.94
C ASN A 171 1.64 2.90 -19.54
N LEU A 172 2.18 2.16 -18.58
CA LEU A 172 1.68 2.09 -17.20
C LEU A 172 2.35 3.10 -16.26
N PHE A 173 3.40 3.80 -16.71
CA PHE A 173 4.23 4.64 -15.85
C PHE A 173 3.97 6.12 -16.11
N SER A 174 3.81 6.91 -15.04
CA SER A 174 3.76 8.37 -15.14
C SER A 174 5.16 8.98 -15.07
N ASP A 175 6.02 8.38 -14.25
CA ASP A 175 7.34 8.87 -13.90
C ASP A 175 8.33 7.69 -13.81
N ILE A 176 9.58 7.92 -14.20
CA ILE A 176 10.69 6.99 -13.98
C ILE A 176 11.85 7.72 -13.31
N ALA A 177 12.25 7.23 -12.14
CA ALA A 177 13.52 7.57 -11.52
C ALA A 177 14.63 6.66 -12.05
N LEU A 178 15.59 7.28 -12.73
CA LEU A 178 16.76 6.62 -13.30
C LEU A 178 17.85 6.57 -12.23
N ARG A 179 17.92 5.44 -11.54
CA ARG A 179 18.83 5.15 -10.41
C ARG A 179 20.24 4.87 -10.94
N TRP A 180 20.83 5.89 -11.55
CA TRP A 180 22.07 5.82 -12.31
C TRP A 180 23.20 6.60 -11.66
N PHE A 181 22.88 7.52 -10.76
CA PHE A 181 23.86 8.40 -10.14
C PHE A 181 24.13 8.00 -8.70
N GLU A 182 25.39 8.14 -8.32
CA GLU A 182 25.88 8.08 -6.95
C GLU A 182 26.68 9.34 -6.67
N THR A 183 26.74 9.73 -5.41
CA THR A 183 27.61 10.80 -4.92
C THR A 183 28.52 10.28 -3.82
N ASP A 184 29.55 11.04 -3.50
CA ASP A 184 30.42 10.80 -2.36
C ASP A 184 30.37 11.92 -1.31
N SER A 185 31.27 11.85 -0.32
CA SER A 185 31.38 12.83 0.75
C SER A 185 31.82 14.22 0.28
N ASP A 186 32.47 14.35 -0.88
CA ASP A 186 32.90 15.61 -1.49
C ASP A 186 31.81 16.26 -2.34
N GLY A 187 30.71 15.53 -2.58
CA GLY A 187 29.59 15.95 -3.41
C GLY A 187 29.85 15.76 -4.90
N ASP A 188 30.82 14.90 -5.25
CA ASP A 188 31.11 14.57 -6.64
C ASP A 188 30.09 13.58 -7.17
N LEU A 189 29.47 13.91 -8.31
CA LEU A 189 28.41 13.11 -8.93
C LEU A 189 28.99 12.23 -10.03
N PHE A 190 28.71 10.93 -9.98
CA PHE A 190 29.18 9.97 -10.98
C PHE A 190 28.12 8.91 -11.28
N TYR A 191 28.29 8.21 -12.40
CA TYR A 191 27.44 7.06 -12.70
C TYR A 191 27.83 5.87 -11.82
N GLU A 192 26.85 5.25 -11.18
CA GLU A 192 27.03 4.07 -10.33
C GLU A 192 27.49 2.84 -11.14
N TYR A 193 27.16 2.79 -12.44
CA TYR A 193 27.59 1.74 -13.35
C TYR A 193 27.63 2.23 -14.81
N GLN A 194 27.69 1.31 -15.78
CA GLN A 194 27.62 1.61 -17.22
C GLN A 194 26.41 0.90 -17.84
N ASP A 195 25.53 1.65 -18.49
CA ASP A 195 24.39 1.15 -19.27
C ASP A 195 24.18 2.04 -20.50
N ASN A 196 23.27 1.68 -21.41
CA ASN A 196 22.95 2.47 -22.59
C ASN A 196 22.01 3.65 -22.25
N TYR A 197 22.51 4.58 -21.44
CA TYR A 197 21.75 5.66 -20.83
C TYR A 197 20.96 6.50 -21.83
N SER A 198 21.61 6.91 -22.93
CA SER A 198 20.94 7.73 -23.95
C SER A 198 19.78 6.99 -24.60
N GLN A 199 19.96 5.71 -24.96
CA GLN A 199 18.89 4.91 -25.56
C GLN A 199 17.68 4.77 -24.63
N VAL A 200 17.93 4.47 -23.35
CA VAL A 200 16.86 4.30 -22.37
C VAL A 200 16.14 5.62 -22.12
N LEU A 201 16.89 6.70 -21.92
CA LEU A 201 16.33 8.03 -21.67
C LEU A 201 15.51 8.55 -22.86
N ASP A 202 16.03 8.42 -24.08
CA ASP A 202 15.32 8.79 -25.31
C ASP A 202 14.02 7.99 -25.47
N PHE A 203 14.05 6.69 -25.17
CA PHE A 203 12.84 5.86 -25.21
C PHE A 203 11.76 6.36 -24.24
N ILE A 204 12.13 6.64 -22.99
CA ILE A 204 11.19 7.09 -21.95
C ILE A 204 10.54 8.41 -22.35
N ARG A 205 11.34 9.37 -22.83
CA ARG A 205 10.85 10.67 -23.29
C ARG A 205 9.93 10.57 -24.51
N ASN A 206 10.26 9.72 -25.47
CA ASN A 206 9.41 9.49 -26.63
C ASN A 206 8.04 8.88 -26.26
N LYS A 207 7.91 8.33 -25.05
CA LYS A 207 6.63 7.87 -24.48
C LYS A 207 5.89 8.95 -23.68
N GLY A 208 6.47 10.14 -23.50
CA GLY A 208 5.90 11.22 -22.69
C GLY A 208 5.92 10.95 -21.19
N ILE A 209 6.77 10.03 -20.73
CA ILE A 209 6.93 9.68 -19.32
C ILE A 209 7.94 10.64 -18.70
N LYS A 210 7.64 11.16 -17.50
CA LYS A 210 8.55 12.06 -16.79
C LYS A 210 9.80 11.33 -16.32
N THR A 211 10.94 11.98 -16.44
CA THR A 211 12.26 11.42 -16.13
C THR A 211 12.89 12.15 -14.95
N HIS A 212 13.34 11.39 -13.95
CA HIS A 212 14.01 11.93 -12.76
C HIS A 212 15.44 11.39 -12.67
N ALA A 213 16.42 12.27 -12.57
CA ALA A 213 17.79 11.87 -12.27
C ALA A 213 17.86 11.43 -10.80
N SER A 214 18.03 10.13 -10.54
CA SER A 214 18.07 9.60 -9.18
C SER A 214 19.50 9.41 -8.71
N VAL A 215 19.82 10.04 -7.57
CA VAL A 215 21.15 10.01 -6.94
C VAL A 215 21.08 9.35 -5.57
N VAL A 216 22.00 8.44 -5.31
CA VAL A 216 22.11 7.74 -4.03
C VAL A 216 23.31 8.19 -3.22
N PHE A 217 23.16 8.07 -1.91
CA PHE A 217 24.29 7.92 -1.01
C PHE A 217 23.86 7.22 0.28
N MET A 218 24.57 6.16 0.67
CA MET A 218 24.21 5.34 1.84
C MET A 218 25.31 5.28 2.91
N ASP A 219 26.48 5.89 2.66
CA ASP A 219 27.55 5.94 3.66
C ASP A 219 27.23 7.00 4.72
N LYS A 220 26.90 6.55 5.93
CA LYS A 220 26.49 7.42 7.03
C LYS A 220 27.54 8.49 7.39
N ALA A 221 28.83 8.15 7.38
CA ALA A 221 29.89 9.11 7.73
C ALA A 221 30.14 10.11 6.59
N GLY A 222 30.08 9.63 5.34
CA GLY A 222 30.15 10.44 4.15
C GLY A 222 28.97 11.41 4.03
N LEU A 223 27.75 10.96 4.35
CA LEU A 223 26.55 11.79 4.41
C LEU A 223 26.71 12.94 5.41
N HIS A 224 27.20 12.65 6.63
CA HIS A 224 27.53 13.72 7.58
C HIS A 224 28.49 14.74 6.97
N THR A 225 29.59 14.26 6.39
CA THR A 225 30.63 15.11 5.77
C THR A 225 30.10 15.97 4.62
N LEU A 226 29.26 15.39 3.76
CA LEU A 226 28.61 16.07 2.64
C LEU A 226 27.61 17.12 3.13
N LEU A 227 26.67 16.69 3.98
CA LEU A 227 25.52 17.51 4.36
C LEU A 227 25.91 18.65 5.31
N SER A 228 26.90 18.45 6.20
CA SER A 228 27.32 19.48 7.16
C SER A 228 28.11 20.63 6.53
N SER A 229 28.49 20.53 5.25
CA SER A 229 29.29 21.54 4.55
C SER A 229 28.50 22.20 3.41
N SER A 230 28.29 23.52 3.50
CA SER A 230 27.61 24.26 2.43
C SER A 230 28.34 24.22 1.09
N GLU A 231 29.67 24.11 1.10
CA GLU A 231 30.47 23.98 -0.12
C GLU A 231 30.22 22.63 -0.81
N ARG A 232 30.20 21.53 -0.04
CA ARG A 232 29.99 20.17 -0.58
C ARG A 232 28.55 19.98 -1.06
N ARG A 233 27.57 20.50 -0.29
CA ARG A 233 26.18 20.58 -0.76
C ARG A 233 26.06 21.34 -2.07
N ALA A 234 26.66 22.54 -2.15
CA ALA A 234 26.63 23.35 -3.36
C ALA A 234 27.33 22.67 -4.56
N ASN A 235 28.41 21.91 -4.31
CA ASN A 235 29.07 21.11 -5.35
C ASN A 235 28.08 20.11 -5.97
N LEU A 236 27.48 19.25 -5.14
CA LEU A 236 26.51 18.26 -5.60
C LEU A 236 25.29 18.90 -6.28
N ILE A 237 24.71 19.94 -5.67
CA ILE A 237 23.54 20.65 -6.20
C ILE A 237 23.81 21.19 -7.61
N ASN A 238 24.99 21.77 -7.85
CA ASN A 238 25.35 22.29 -9.17
C ASN A 238 25.56 21.17 -10.19
N GLN A 239 26.15 20.04 -9.78
CA GLN A 239 26.33 18.88 -10.67
C GLN A 239 24.98 18.26 -11.05
N LEU A 240 24.06 18.07 -10.09
CA LEU A 240 22.70 17.60 -10.35
C LEU A 240 21.94 18.56 -11.28
N TYR A 241 21.98 19.87 -11.01
CA TYR A 241 21.37 20.87 -11.88
C TYR A 241 21.91 20.79 -13.31
N ASN A 242 23.23 20.69 -13.47
CA ASN A 242 23.85 20.58 -14.78
C ASN A 242 23.42 19.31 -15.51
N GLU A 243 23.28 18.18 -14.82
CA GLU A 243 22.81 16.92 -15.42
C GLU A 243 21.34 17.01 -15.84
N VAL A 244 20.49 17.65 -15.03
CA VAL A 244 19.09 17.96 -15.35
C VAL A 244 18.99 18.81 -16.61
N GLN A 245 19.77 19.88 -16.72
CA GLN A 245 19.73 20.77 -17.89
C GLN A 245 20.34 20.13 -19.13
N LYS A 246 21.49 19.47 -18.99
CA LYS A 246 22.22 18.83 -20.09
C LYS A 246 21.38 17.77 -20.77
N ASN A 247 20.68 16.97 -19.98
CA ASN A 247 19.92 15.88 -20.51
C ASN A 247 18.45 16.22 -20.66
N ASP A 248 17.90 17.27 -20.06
CA ASP A 248 16.46 17.61 -20.03
C ASP A 248 15.62 16.63 -19.17
N TYR A 249 16.09 16.36 -17.94
CA TYR A 249 15.27 15.65 -16.96
C TYR A 249 14.12 16.53 -16.48
N ASP A 250 12.98 15.92 -16.14
CA ASP A 250 11.83 16.59 -15.53
C ASP A 250 12.06 16.89 -14.04
N GLY A 251 13.01 16.21 -13.41
CA GLY A 251 13.30 16.39 -12.00
C GLY A 251 14.51 15.62 -11.48
N VAL A 252 14.68 15.66 -10.15
CA VAL A 252 15.68 14.93 -9.39
C VAL A 252 14.98 14.06 -8.35
N ASN A 253 15.50 12.86 -8.13
CA ASN A 253 15.12 12.00 -7.01
C ASN A 253 16.32 11.81 -6.08
N ILE A 254 16.17 12.19 -4.81
CA ILE A 254 17.21 12.01 -3.78
C ILE A 254 16.95 10.70 -3.03
N ASP A 255 17.91 9.78 -3.07
CA ASP A 255 17.87 8.47 -2.42
C ASP A 255 19.00 8.36 -1.38
N PHE A 256 18.92 9.20 -0.35
CA PHE A 256 19.92 9.25 0.72
C PHE A 256 19.43 8.46 1.92
N GLU A 257 20.14 7.40 2.28
CA GLU A 257 19.75 6.46 3.33
C GLU A 257 20.70 6.47 4.53
N PHE A 258 20.22 6.03 5.69
CA PHE A 258 21.02 5.94 6.94
C PHE A 258 21.58 7.28 7.45
N ILE A 259 20.94 8.39 7.08
CA ILE A 259 21.24 9.75 7.58
C ILE A 259 21.19 9.74 9.12
N ALA A 260 22.24 10.26 9.76
CA ALA A 260 22.30 10.32 11.20
C ALA A 260 21.29 11.33 11.76
N ALA A 261 20.70 11.06 12.92
CA ALA A 261 19.67 11.92 13.49
C ALA A 261 20.16 13.35 13.82
N ASN A 262 21.45 13.51 14.10
CA ASN A 262 22.08 14.82 14.28
C ASN A 262 22.29 15.61 12.98
N ASP A 263 22.08 14.97 11.82
CA ASP A 263 22.22 15.60 10.50
C ASP A 263 20.86 15.98 9.88
N THR A 264 19.77 15.86 10.65
CA THR A 264 18.41 16.18 10.21
C THR A 264 18.30 17.57 9.59
N ASP A 265 18.79 18.59 10.29
CA ASP A 265 18.75 19.97 9.80
C ASP A 265 19.58 20.15 8.52
N TYR A 266 20.73 19.47 8.42
CA TYR A 266 21.60 19.54 7.26
C TYR A 266 20.95 18.92 6.02
N PHE A 267 20.23 17.80 6.19
CA PHE A 267 19.50 17.19 5.09
C PHE A 267 18.32 18.05 4.63
N THR A 268 17.57 18.64 5.56
CA THR A 268 16.50 19.58 5.23
C THR A 268 17.03 20.81 4.49
N ILE A 269 18.16 21.38 4.93
CA ILE A 269 18.82 22.50 4.24
C ILE A 269 19.26 22.10 2.83
N PHE A 270 19.86 20.92 2.66
CA PHE A 270 20.25 20.40 1.35
C PHE A 270 19.06 20.34 0.39
N LEU A 271 17.93 19.79 0.82
CA LEU A 271 16.73 19.68 0.00
C LEU A 271 16.15 21.04 -0.38
N GLN A 272 16.12 22.00 0.56
CA GLN A 272 15.68 23.36 0.27
C GLN A 272 16.59 24.05 -0.76
N GLU A 273 17.91 24.00 -0.55
CA GLU A 273 18.89 24.57 -1.47
C GLU A 273 18.78 23.95 -2.88
N LEU A 274 18.56 22.64 -2.95
CA LEU A 274 18.35 21.94 -4.21
C LEU A 274 17.03 22.36 -4.88
N LYS A 275 15.92 22.44 -4.14
CA LYS A 275 14.63 22.87 -4.67
C LYS A 275 14.71 24.29 -5.24
N ASP A 276 15.35 25.20 -4.51
CA ASP A 276 15.57 26.58 -4.95
C ASP A 276 16.42 26.64 -6.22
N ARG A 277 17.44 25.78 -6.32
CA ARG A 277 18.32 25.71 -7.51
C ARG A 277 17.61 25.16 -8.75
N LEU A 278 16.78 24.13 -8.56
CA LEU A 278 16.02 23.47 -9.63
C LEU A 278 14.95 24.38 -10.23
N GLY A 279 14.32 25.24 -9.40
CA GLY A 279 13.25 26.12 -9.84
C GLY A 279 11.87 25.47 -9.81
N GLY A 280 10.86 26.20 -10.29
CA GLY A 280 9.46 25.77 -10.24
C GLY A 280 9.02 24.84 -11.38
N ASP A 281 9.84 24.70 -12.43
CA ASP A 281 9.57 23.88 -13.61
C ASP A 281 10.10 22.44 -13.49
N LYS A 282 10.93 22.16 -12.48
CA LYS A 282 11.52 20.84 -12.22
C LYS A 282 11.00 20.26 -10.91
N GLU A 283 10.70 18.95 -10.93
CA GLU A 283 10.25 18.21 -9.75
C GLU A 283 11.45 17.80 -8.87
N LEU A 284 11.29 17.92 -7.56
CA LEU A 284 12.14 17.32 -6.56
C LEU A 284 11.35 16.24 -5.85
N SER A 285 11.86 15.01 -5.91
CA SER A 285 11.36 13.89 -5.12
C SER A 285 12.45 13.35 -4.20
N VAL A 286 12.04 12.70 -3.11
CA VAL A 286 12.94 12.10 -2.13
C VAL A 286 12.41 10.76 -1.68
N ALA A 287 13.29 9.75 -1.60
CA ALA A 287 13.00 8.48 -0.96
C ALA A 287 13.28 8.60 0.54
N VAL A 288 12.35 8.12 1.36
CA VAL A 288 12.46 8.12 2.82
C VAL A 288 12.10 6.76 3.39
N PHE A 289 12.67 6.43 4.54
CA PHE A 289 12.31 5.23 5.29
C PHE A 289 10.84 5.27 5.70
N ALA A 290 10.18 4.11 5.66
CA ALA A 290 8.89 3.95 6.29
C ALA A 290 8.99 4.12 7.81
N ARG A 291 7.94 4.68 8.41
CA ARG A 291 7.87 4.91 9.85
C ARG A 291 6.43 4.86 10.33
N THR A 292 6.23 4.30 11.52
CA THR A 292 4.96 4.23 12.25
C THR A 292 5.03 5.05 13.54
N VAL A 293 3.90 5.23 14.23
CA VAL A 293 3.85 5.86 15.55
C VAL A 293 4.56 5.04 16.64
N ASN A 294 4.80 3.76 16.40
CA ASN A 294 5.45 2.85 17.36
C ASN A 294 6.99 2.87 17.21
N ASP A 295 7.50 3.46 16.13
CA ASP A 295 8.94 3.56 15.86
C ASP A 295 9.61 4.64 16.70
N ASN A 296 10.56 4.22 17.54
CA ASN A 296 11.33 5.10 18.42
C ASN A 296 12.81 5.25 18.01
N TRP A 297 13.24 4.56 16.94
CA TRP A 297 14.61 4.68 16.45
C TRP A 297 14.84 6.09 15.87
N ALA A 298 16.06 6.59 16.07
CA ALA A 298 16.46 7.91 15.64
C ALA A 298 16.65 7.96 14.12
N THR A 299 16.17 9.01 13.48
CA THR A 299 16.20 9.19 12.01
C THR A 299 16.74 10.57 11.66
N GLY A 300 17.43 10.69 10.53
CA GLY A 300 17.83 11.97 9.94
C GLY A 300 16.74 12.63 9.07
N TYR A 301 15.53 12.07 9.03
CA TYR A 301 14.41 12.61 8.26
C TYR A 301 13.49 13.45 9.14
N ASP A 302 13.44 14.77 8.90
CA ASP A 302 12.31 15.60 9.33
C ASP A 302 11.20 15.49 8.27
N TYR A 303 10.34 14.49 8.42
CA TYR A 303 9.29 14.19 7.44
C TYR A 303 8.39 15.39 7.14
N GLN A 304 8.06 16.21 8.14
CA GLN A 304 7.19 17.37 7.93
C GLN A 304 7.92 18.44 7.10
N ALA A 305 9.13 18.83 7.52
CA ALA A 305 9.90 19.84 6.81
C ALA A 305 10.23 19.40 5.38
N ILE A 306 10.58 18.13 5.18
CA ILE A 306 10.79 17.55 3.86
C ILE A 306 9.50 17.67 3.01
N GLY A 307 8.34 17.30 3.56
CA GLY A 307 7.05 17.37 2.86
C GLY A 307 6.62 18.80 2.47
N GLU A 308 7.10 19.82 3.17
CA GLU A 308 6.91 21.23 2.81
C GLU A 308 7.77 21.64 1.60
N ILE A 309 8.96 21.04 1.44
CA ILE A 309 9.95 21.37 0.40
C ILE A 309 9.71 20.62 -0.91
N VAL A 310 9.57 19.30 -0.85
CA VAL A 310 9.59 18.43 -2.04
C VAL A 310 8.25 18.41 -2.76
N ASP A 311 8.24 18.11 -4.05
CA ASP A 311 7.00 17.92 -4.81
C ASP A 311 6.40 16.54 -4.52
N ARG A 312 7.25 15.51 -4.36
CA ARG A 312 6.83 14.15 -4.01
C ARG A 312 7.76 13.49 -3.00
N MET A 313 7.19 12.62 -2.16
CA MET A 313 7.93 11.79 -1.22
C MET A 313 7.61 10.32 -1.49
N VAL A 314 8.63 9.56 -1.89
CA VAL A 314 8.56 8.12 -2.03
C VAL A 314 8.78 7.49 -0.66
N VAL A 315 7.73 6.91 -0.09
CA VAL A 315 7.83 6.22 1.19
C VAL A 315 8.17 4.77 0.93
N MET A 316 9.34 4.32 1.37
CA MET A 316 9.82 2.95 1.19
C MET A 316 9.10 1.99 2.15
N SER A 317 7.79 1.81 1.94
CA SER A 317 6.88 0.95 2.69
C SER A 317 7.05 -0.54 2.35
N TYR A 318 8.30 -0.98 2.44
CA TYR A 318 8.74 -2.37 2.30
C TYR A 318 9.95 -2.60 3.23
N ASP A 319 10.46 -3.83 3.24
CA ASP A 319 11.53 -4.28 4.12
C ASP A 319 11.18 -4.24 5.63
N TYR A 320 9.90 -4.46 5.95
CA TYR A 320 9.48 -4.80 7.32
C TYR A 320 10.18 -6.08 7.79
N SER A 321 10.13 -7.12 6.96
CA SER A 321 11.05 -8.26 7.02
C SER A 321 12.07 -8.14 5.90
N TYR A 322 13.34 -8.16 6.28
CA TYR A 322 14.50 -7.94 5.43
C TYR A 322 15.57 -9.02 5.64
N LYS A 323 16.65 -8.96 4.86
CA LYS A 323 17.67 -10.01 4.75
C LYS A 323 18.20 -10.57 6.09
N THR A 324 18.36 -9.73 7.12
CA THR A 324 18.90 -10.15 8.43
C THR A 324 17.86 -10.22 9.53
N SER A 325 16.58 -10.05 9.20
CA SER A 325 15.46 -10.30 10.12
C SER A 325 15.05 -11.77 10.13
N ASP A 326 14.18 -12.13 11.06
CA ASP A 326 13.47 -13.40 11.01
C ASP A 326 12.59 -13.50 9.75
N PRO A 327 12.31 -14.70 9.23
CA PRO A 327 11.45 -14.88 8.07
C PRO A 327 10.05 -14.28 8.28
N GLY A 328 9.59 -13.47 7.31
CA GLY A 328 8.29 -12.79 7.41
C GLY A 328 7.93 -11.97 6.17
N PRO A 329 6.72 -11.38 6.16
CA PRO A 329 6.22 -10.58 5.04
C PRO A 329 7.11 -9.36 4.79
N VAL A 330 7.44 -9.12 3.51
CA VAL A 330 8.27 -7.97 3.10
C VAL A 330 7.57 -6.66 3.46
N ALA A 331 6.26 -6.58 3.24
CA ALA A 331 5.44 -5.42 3.58
C ALA A 331 4.05 -5.89 4.06
N PRO A 332 3.86 -6.22 5.35
CA PRO A 332 2.54 -6.57 5.86
C PRO A 332 1.55 -5.41 5.67
N LEU A 333 0.32 -5.69 5.21
CA LEU A 333 -0.66 -4.64 4.88
C LEU A 333 -0.99 -3.74 6.06
N TRP A 334 -1.20 -4.32 7.25
CA TRP A 334 -1.49 -3.54 8.46
C TRP A 334 -0.37 -2.54 8.79
N TRP A 335 0.90 -2.93 8.56
CA TRP A 335 2.04 -2.06 8.78
C TRP A 335 2.11 -0.97 7.72
N VAL A 336 1.82 -1.31 6.46
CA VAL A 336 1.71 -0.32 5.38
C VAL A 336 0.63 0.73 5.70
N GLU A 337 -0.52 0.31 6.23
CA GLU A 337 -1.57 1.23 6.69
C GLU A 337 -1.07 2.15 7.82
N GLU A 338 -0.39 1.60 8.83
CA GLU A 338 0.21 2.38 9.93
C GLU A 338 1.27 3.38 9.44
N VAL A 339 2.07 3.00 8.44
CA VAL A 339 3.07 3.86 7.82
C VAL A 339 2.38 5.03 7.12
N VAL A 340 1.36 4.77 6.31
CA VAL A 340 0.60 5.82 5.63
C VAL A 340 -0.05 6.76 6.63
N ASP A 341 -0.69 6.21 7.68
CA ASP A 341 -1.31 7.02 8.73
C ASP A 341 -0.29 7.87 9.51
N TYR A 342 0.92 7.36 9.76
CA TYR A 342 1.98 8.15 10.34
C TYR A 342 2.37 9.31 9.42
N MET A 343 2.61 9.06 8.14
CA MET A 343 3.03 10.08 7.18
C MET A 343 1.97 11.18 7.00
N THR A 344 0.69 10.83 6.94
CA THR A 344 -0.39 11.81 6.75
C THR A 344 -0.80 12.51 8.05
N ASN A 345 -0.90 11.78 9.16
CA ASN A 345 -1.52 12.30 10.38
C ASN A 345 -0.51 12.83 11.39
N THR A 346 0.61 12.12 11.56
CA THR A 346 1.67 12.50 12.51
C THR A 346 2.68 13.46 11.86
N ALA A 347 3.22 13.08 10.70
CA ALA A 347 4.14 13.93 9.95
C ALA A 347 3.44 15.03 9.12
N ARG A 348 2.10 14.98 9.01
CA ARG A 348 1.26 16.01 8.37
C ARG A 348 1.61 16.32 6.92
N ILE A 349 2.15 15.33 6.21
CA ILE A 349 2.48 15.49 4.79
C ILE A 349 1.16 15.43 3.99
N PRO A 350 0.94 16.36 3.04
CA PRO A 350 -0.21 16.27 2.15
C PRO A 350 -0.22 14.93 1.41
N ALA A 351 -1.31 14.18 1.52
CA ALA A 351 -1.44 12.85 0.92
C ALA A 351 -1.10 12.85 -0.59
N SER A 352 -1.50 13.89 -1.32
CA SER A 352 -1.21 14.06 -2.75
C SER A 352 0.28 14.16 -3.11
N LYS A 353 1.18 14.38 -2.13
CA LYS A 353 2.64 14.34 -2.33
C LYS A 353 3.24 12.96 -2.04
N LEU A 354 2.53 12.08 -1.35
CA LEU A 354 3.04 10.77 -0.95
C LEU A 354 2.90 9.75 -2.08
N LEU A 355 3.96 8.99 -2.31
CA LEU A 355 3.97 7.82 -3.20
C LEU A 355 4.23 6.59 -2.34
N LEU A 356 3.29 5.64 -2.35
CA LEU A 356 3.39 4.39 -1.60
C LEU A 356 4.37 3.43 -2.27
N GLY A 357 5.49 3.11 -1.64
CA GLY A 357 6.49 2.18 -2.15
C GLY A 357 6.03 0.72 -2.10
N LEU A 358 6.12 0.04 -3.25
CA LEU A 358 5.81 -1.39 -3.41
C LEU A 358 7.09 -2.15 -3.76
N ALA A 359 7.31 -3.29 -3.09
CA ALA A 359 8.41 -4.19 -3.42
C ALA A 359 8.02 -5.13 -4.58
N THR A 360 8.87 -5.24 -5.60
CA THR A 360 8.78 -6.28 -6.64
C THR A 360 9.80 -7.41 -6.42
N TYR A 361 10.23 -7.55 -5.17
CA TYR A 361 11.19 -8.54 -4.70
C TYR A 361 10.78 -9.02 -3.30
N GLY A 362 11.49 -10.04 -2.84
CA GLY A 362 11.39 -10.50 -1.49
C GLY A 362 12.62 -11.30 -1.10
N TYR A 363 12.49 -12.22 -0.15
CA TYR A 363 13.64 -12.90 0.43
C TYR A 363 13.37 -14.40 0.64
N ASN A 364 14.43 -15.19 0.51
CA ASN A 364 14.47 -16.62 0.79
C ASN A 364 15.37 -16.87 1.99
N TRP A 365 14.77 -17.33 3.08
CA TRP A 365 15.46 -17.77 4.28
C TRP A 365 15.58 -19.29 4.31
N GLY A 366 16.75 -19.79 4.67
CA GLY A 366 17.01 -21.20 4.95
C GLY A 366 17.82 -21.35 6.22
N SER A 367 17.50 -22.33 7.06
CA SER A 367 18.20 -22.52 8.34
C SER A 367 19.69 -22.76 8.12
N GLY A 368 20.54 -21.97 8.80
CA GLY A 368 21.99 -22.06 8.69
C GLY A 368 22.56 -21.56 7.35
N GLN A 369 21.75 -20.93 6.51
CA GLN A 369 22.17 -20.33 5.23
C GLN A 369 22.02 -18.81 5.25
N ALA A 370 22.80 -18.14 4.42
CA ALA A 370 22.63 -16.70 4.20
C ALA A 370 21.32 -16.45 3.43
N THR A 371 20.48 -15.57 3.96
CA THR A 371 19.25 -15.11 3.27
C THR A 371 19.60 -14.48 1.93
N THR A 372 18.80 -14.77 0.90
CA THR A 372 19.00 -14.22 -0.46
C THR A 372 17.78 -13.46 -0.94
N THR A 373 17.98 -12.39 -1.71
CA THR A 373 16.89 -11.68 -2.39
C THR A 373 16.33 -12.54 -3.52
N VAL A 374 15.01 -12.64 -3.58
CA VAL A 374 14.24 -13.37 -4.59
C VAL A 374 13.45 -12.39 -5.45
N THR A 375 13.57 -12.55 -6.76
CA THR A 375 12.69 -11.95 -7.78
C THR A 375 11.79 -13.03 -8.36
N TRP A 376 10.84 -12.67 -9.21
CA TRP A 376 9.92 -13.63 -9.84
C TRP A 376 10.66 -14.76 -10.57
N ASP A 377 11.67 -14.41 -11.37
CA ASP A 377 12.51 -15.39 -12.09
C ASP A 377 13.20 -16.38 -11.14
N LYS A 378 13.66 -15.90 -9.98
CA LYS A 378 14.29 -16.77 -8.98
C LYS A 378 13.27 -17.70 -8.33
N LEU A 379 12.07 -17.20 -8.01
CA LEU A 379 10.99 -18.03 -7.51
C LEU A 379 10.59 -19.12 -8.52
N ASN A 380 10.46 -18.77 -9.81
CA ASN A 380 10.15 -19.73 -10.87
C ASN A 380 11.23 -20.81 -11.01
N LYS A 381 12.51 -20.44 -10.90
CA LYS A 381 13.61 -21.42 -10.86
C LYS A 381 13.49 -22.38 -9.67
N VAL A 382 13.10 -21.88 -8.49
CA VAL A 382 12.85 -22.71 -7.30
C VAL A 382 11.66 -23.66 -7.55
N LYS A 383 10.53 -23.15 -8.07
CA LYS A 383 9.33 -23.94 -8.42
C LYS A 383 9.61 -25.04 -9.44
N ASN A 384 10.55 -24.81 -10.37
CA ASN A 384 10.97 -25.81 -11.36
C ASN A 384 11.94 -26.86 -10.80
N THR A 385 12.60 -26.58 -9.67
CA THR A 385 13.63 -27.45 -9.09
C THR A 385 13.10 -28.29 -7.92
N TYR A 386 12.23 -27.70 -7.10
CA TYR A 386 11.76 -28.30 -5.85
C TYR A 386 10.24 -28.36 -5.80
N SER A 387 9.70 -29.27 -4.97
CA SER A 387 8.28 -29.28 -4.64
C SER A 387 7.96 -28.11 -3.70
N VAL A 388 7.51 -27.00 -4.26
CA VAL A 388 7.12 -25.79 -3.53
C VAL A 388 5.66 -25.85 -3.13
N THR A 389 5.36 -25.51 -1.87
CA THR A 389 3.99 -25.25 -1.40
C THR A 389 3.78 -23.75 -1.28
N GLU A 390 2.71 -23.24 -1.88
CA GLU A 390 2.28 -21.84 -1.78
C GLU A 390 1.24 -21.69 -0.66
N HIS A 391 1.37 -20.60 0.08
CA HIS A 391 0.52 -20.24 1.20
C HIS A 391 0.16 -18.77 1.12
N PHE A 392 -0.89 -18.38 1.83
CA PHE A 392 -1.28 -17.00 1.98
C PHE A 392 -1.57 -16.69 3.45
N ASP A 393 -0.82 -15.75 4.03
CA ASP A 393 -1.08 -15.27 5.39
C ASP A 393 -2.11 -14.14 5.35
N ASN A 394 -3.34 -14.45 5.78
CA ASN A 394 -4.43 -13.49 5.80
C ASN A 394 -4.19 -12.34 6.80
N ALA A 395 -3.42 -12.57 7.87
CA ALA A 395 -3.16 -11.56 8.88
C ALA A 395 -2.25 -10.45 8.35
N SER A 396 -1.18 -10.81 7.64
CA SER A 396 -0.29 -9.85 6.97
C SER A 396 -0.79 -9.43 5.58
N MET A 397 -1.76 -10.13 5.01
CA MET A 397 -2.14 -10.05 3.60
C MET A 397 -0.92 -10.25 2.70
N SER A 398 -0.19 -11.35 2.90
CA SER A 398 1.02 -11.61 2.11
C SER A 398 1.16 -13.10 1.77
N PRO A 399 1.52 -13.44 0.53
CA PRO A 399 1.82 -14.81 0.16
C PRO A 399 3.22 -15.22 0.65
N TYR A 400 3.39 -16.52 0.85
CA TYR A 400 4.71 -17.10 1.09
C TYR A 400 4.79 -18.51 0.53
N TYR A 401 6.02 -18.98 0.32
CA TYR A 401 6.32 -20.25 -0.30
C TYR A 401 7.27 -21.03 0.59
N THR A 402 7.02 -22.33 0.74
CA THR A 402 7.90 -23.22 1.51
C THR A 402 8.40 -24.36 0.64
N TYR A 403 9.66 -24.72 0.79
CA TYR A 403 10.23 -25.91 0.14
C TYR A 403 11.38 -26.49 0.97
N THR A 404 11.80 -27.70 0.63
CA THR A 404 13.01 -28.33 1.18
C THR A 404 14.01 -28.52 0.05
N ASP A 405 15.25 -28.07 0.25
CA ASP A 405 16.31 -28.20 -0.75
C ASP A 405 16.89 -29.63 -0.82
N GLY A 406 17.83 -29.86 -1.73
CA GLY A 406 18.49 -31.17 -1.90
C GLY A 406 19.33 -31.62 -0.69
N ASN A 407 19.64 -30.72 0.24
CA ASN A 407 20.38 -31.01 1.48
C ASN A 407 19.45 -31.26 2.68
N GLY A 408 18.13 -31.23 2.47
CA GLY A 408 17.15 -31.38 3.54
C GLY A 408 16.91 -30.09 4.35
N ILE A 409 17.37 -28.93 3.87
CA ILE A 409 17.18 -27.65 4.55
C ILE A 409 15.82 -27.08 4.18
N ALA A 410 15.02 -26.72 5.18
CA ALA A 410 13.74 -26.06 4.99
C ALA A 410 13.96 -24.57 4.66
N HIS A 411 13.22 -24.11 3.66
CA HIS A 411 13.22 -22.74 3.17
C HIS A 411 11.85 -22.09 3.26
N GLN A 412 11.84 -20.79 3.50
CA GLN A 412 10.66 -19.94 3.40
C GLN A 412 10.98 -18.72 2.53
N ILE A 413 10.15 -18.49 1.52
CA ILE A 413 10.22 -17.33 0.63
C ILE A 413 8.99 -16.46 0.88
N TRP A 414 9.21 -15.18 1.18
CA TRP A 414 8.16 -14.16 1.15
C TRP A 414 8.47 -13.23 -0.03
N LEU A 415 7.49 -13.05 -0.92
CA LEU A 415 7.52 -12.21 -2.11
C LEU A 415 6.06 -11.84 -2.40
N GLU A 416 5.76 -10.62 -2.82
CA GLU A 416 4.39 -10.18 -3.11
C GLU A 416 3.67 -11.03 -4.19
N ASN A 417 2.35 -10.86 -4.33
CA ASN A 417 1.56 -11.30 -5.48
C ASN A 417 0.48 -10.26 -5.85
N GLU A 418 -0.31 -10.52 -6.90
CA GLU A 418 -1.33 -9.58 -7.37
C GLU A 418 -2.32 -9.20 -6.26
N LEU A 419 -2.73 -10.17 -5.43
CA LEU A 419 -3.68 -9.93 -4.34
C LEU A 419 -3.11 -8.98 -3.28
N SER A 420 -1.89 -9.26 -2.78
CA SER A 420 -1.27 -8.42 -1.75
C SER A 420 -0.93 -7.02 -2.26
N LEU A 421 -0.49 -6.91 -3.53
CA LEU A 421 -0.26 -5.61 -4.17
C LEU A 421 -1.56 -4.83 -4.39
N ASN A 422 -2.65 -5.51 -4.79
CA ASN A 422 -3.94 -4.84 -5.00
C ASN A 422 -4.48 -4.24 -3.70
N GLU A 423 -4.29 -4.92 -2.58
CA GLU A 423 -4.70 -4.39 -1.28
C GLU A 423 -3.87 -3.16 -0.88
N LYS A 424 -2.56 -3.15 -1.16
CA LYS A 424 -1.71 -1.96 -0.95
C LYS A 424 -2.06 -0.81 -1.90
N TRP A 425 -2.37 -1.10 -3.16
CA TRP A 425 -2.90 -0.12 -4.11
C TRP A 425 -4.18 0.55 -3.58
N ASN A 426 -5.09 -0.25 -3.02
CA ASN A 426 -6.31 0.29 -2.43
C ASN A 426 -6.02 1.19 -1.23
N VAL A 427 -4.98 0.94 -0.43
CA VAL A 427 -4.55 1.89 0.61
C VAL A 427 -4.17 3.24 -0.01
N ALA A 428 -3.41 3.23 -1.11
CA ALA A 428 -3.04 4.48 -1.79
C ALA A 428 -4.27 5.25 -2.30
N LEU A 429 -5.26 4.55 -2.86
CA LEU A 429 -6.51 5.16 -3.31
C LEU A 429 -7.36 5.68 -2.15
N ASP A 430 -7.61 4.84 -1.15
CA ASP A 430 -8.48 5.14 0.00
C ASP A 430 -7.92 6.32 0.82
N LYS A 431 -6.59 6.46 0.87
CA LYS A 431 -5.89 7.55 1.57
C LYS A 431 -5.55 8.74 0.66
N ASN A 432 -5.95 8.70 -0.61
CA ASN A 432 -5.73 9.77 -1.60
C ASN A 432 -4.26 10.17 -1.72
N LEU A 433 -3.40 9.16 -1.73
CA LEU A 433 -1.99 9.36 -1.98
C LEU A 433 -1.79 9.86 -3.42
N GLY A 434 -0.70 10.58 -3.67
CA GLY A 434 -0.32 11.04 -5.00
C GLY A 434 -0.07 9.89 -6.00
N GLY A 435 0.12 8.68 -5.48
CA GLY A 435 0.19 7.46 -6.27
C GLY A 435 0.97 6.37 -5.55
N ILE A 436 1.56 5.48 -6.34
CA ILE A 436 2.47 4.44 -5.90
C ILE A 436 3.85 4.63 -6.50
N SER A 437 4.85 4.06 -5.85
CA SER A 437 6.17 3.85 -6.42
C SER A 437 6.54 2.38 -6.29
N PHE A 438 7.44 1.86 -7.12
CA PHE A 438 7.93 0.49 -6.94
C PHE A 438 9.41 0.33 -7.23
N TRP A 439 10.03 -0.53 -6.43
CA TRP A 439 11.39 -1.00 -6.64
C TRP A 439 11.36 -2.46 -7.09
N ARG A 440 11.66 -2.77 -8.36
CA ARG A 440 11.99 -1.86 -9.48
C ARG A 440 11.66 -2.52 -10.81
N ILE A 441 11.77 -1.77 -11.92
CA ILE A 441 11.79 -2.36 -13.27
C ILE A 441 13.04 -3.24 -13.41
N GLY A 442 12.88 -4.41 -14.03
CA GLY A 442 13.93 -5.42 -14.21
C GLY A 442 13.75 -6.67 -13.32
N ASN A 443 12.73 -6.69 -12.46
CA ASN A 443 12.45 -7.83 -11.57
C ASN A 443 11.48 -8.86 -12.19
N GLY A 444 10.91 -8.59 -13.37
CA GLY A 444 10.06 -9.52 -14.12
C GLY A 444 8.74 -9.83 -13.42
N PHE A 445 8.15 -8.84 -12.75
CA PHE A 445 7.07 -9.10 -11.79
C PHE A 445 5.69 -8.86 -12.41
N GLU A 446 5.19 -9.86 -13.15
CA GLU A 446 3.94 -9.82 -13.92
C GLU A 446 2.71 -9.43 -13.09
N ASP A 447 2.65 -9.88 -11.84
CA ASP A 447 1.55 -9.58 -10.91
C ASP A 447 1.34 -8.07 -10.69
N LEU A 448 2.43 -7.29 -10.65
CA LEU A 448 2.34 -5.83 -10.57
C LEU A 448 1.74 -5.25 -11.86
N TYR A 449 2.18 -5.74 -13.03
CA TYR A 449 1.69 -5.22 -14.31
C TYR A 449 0.24 -5.61 -14.59
N ASN A 450 -0.18 -6.80 -14.19
CA ASN A 450 -1.59 -7.22 -14.24
C ASN A 450 -2.47 -6.30 -13.38
N LEU A 451 -2.03 -6.02 -12.15
CA LEU A 451 -2.67 -5.06 -11.26
C LEU A 451 -2.81 -3.68 -11.90
N LEU A 452 -1.70 -3.14 -12.43
CA LEU A 452 -1.67 -1.81 -13.04
C LEU A 452 -2.59 -1.73 -14.27
N ASN A 453 -2.55 -2.72 -15.16
CA ASN A 453 -3.45 -2.78 -16.32
C ASN A 453 -4.93 -2.80 -15.90
N LYS A 454 -5.27 -3.53 -14.83
CA LYS A 454 -6.64 -3.61 -14.33
C LYS A 454 -7.13 -2.29 -13.73
N ASN A 455 -6.26 -1.59 -13.00
CA ASN A 455 -6.65 -0.40 -12.22
C ASN A 455 -6.47 0.92 -12.98
N LEU A 456 -5.68 0.93 -14.05
CA LEU A 456 -5.47 2.11 -14.92
C LEU A 456 -6.24 2.02 -16.25
N ALA A 457 -6.95 0.93 -16.52
CA ALA A 457 -7.83 0.85 -17.68
C ALA A 457 -9.11 1.67 -17.45
N ASP A 458 -9.35 2.64 -18.35
CA ASP A 458 -10.52 3.55 -18.37
C ASP A 458 -11.89 2.84 -18.34
#